data_AF-A0A4P6ECJ2-F1
#
_entry.id   AF-A0A4P6ECJ2-F1
#
_cell.length_a   1.000
_cell.length_b   1.000
_cell.length_c   1.000
_cell.angle_alpha   90.00
_cell.angle_beta   90.00
_cell.angle_gamma   90.00
#
_symmetry.space_group_name_H-M   'P 1'
#
loop_
_entity.id
_entity.type
_entity.pdbx_description
1 polymer ?
#
loop_
_entity_poly.entity_id
_entity_poly.type
_entity_poly.pdbx_seq_one_letter_code
_entity_poly.pdbx_strand_id
1 'polypeptide(L)'
;MTTPVGSFQLAYDAARKALASLLITQGLRPTSSGGHIAVYDAVMAQFGNVLGDVFRRFAWMRRLRNTSEYPAIDQPVASATETAQAQKYARAMLDSARRLIDELPVY
;
A
#
# COMPACT_ATOMS: atom_id res chain seq x y z
N MET A 1 -6.67 11.25 -20.00
CA MET A 1 -7.46 10.59 -18.94
C MET A 1 -6.84 9.22 -18.67
N THR A 2 -6.46 8.91 -17.42
CA THR A 2 -5.95 7.59 -17.05
C THR A 2 -7.09 6.58 -16.98
N THR A 3 -6.83 5.34 -17.41
CA THR A 3 -7.79 4.24 -17.27
C THR A 3 -8.01 3.90 -15.79
N PRO A 4 -9.12 3.24 -15.40
CA PRO A 4 -9.32 2.76 -14.03
C PRO A 4 -8.14 1.93 -13.52
N VAL A 5 -7.63 0.99 -14.33
CA VAL A 5 -6.46 0.17 -13.99
C VAL A 5 -5.21 1.02 -13.71
N GLY A 6 -4.87 1.96 -14.60
CA GLY A 6 -3.70 2.82 -14.39
C GLY A 6 -3.86 3.71 -13.14
N SER A 7 -5.06 4.21 -12.90
CA SER A 7 -5.37 5.02 -11.71
C SER A 7 -5.30 4.21 -10.42
N PHE A 8 -5.71 2.94 -10.46
CA PHE A 8 -5.57 1.99 -9.35
C PHE A 8 -4.10 1.69 -9.05
N GLN A 9 -3.27 1.48 -10.09
CA GLN A 9 -1.83 1.26 -9.92
C GLN A 9 -1.16 2.44 -9.22
N LEU A 10 -1.49 3.67 -9.59
CA LEU A 10 -0.96 4.88 -8.92
C LEU A 10 -1.38 4.95 -7.44
N ALA A 11 -2.64 4.62 -7.13
CA ALA A 11 -3.10 4.56 -5.74
C ALA A 11 -2.36 3.46 -4.95
N TYR A 12 -2.14 2.30 -5.54
CA TYR A 12 -1.35 1.21 -4.95
C TYR A 12 0.10 1.64 -4.68
N ASP A 13 0.75 2.30 -5.63
CA ASP A 13 2.12 2.78 -5.45
C ASP A 13 2.23 3.87 -4.38
N ALA A 14 1.23 4.76 -4.28
CA ALA A 14 1.16 5.74 -3.21
C ALA A 14 1.07 5.06 -1.83
N ALA A 15 0.16 4.09 -1.69
CA ALA A 15 0.04 3.29 -0.47
C ALA A 15 1.35 2.54 -0.13
N ARG A 16 1.97 1.91 -1.13
CA ARG A 16 3.24 1.18 -0.96
C ARG A 16 4.37 2.09 -0.49
N LYS A 17 4.48 3.28 -1.08
CA LYS A 17 5.49 4.28 -0.68
C LYS A 17 5.23 4.84 0.72
N ALA A 18 3.96 5.03 1.10
CA ALA A 18 3.61 5.40 2.47
C ALA A 18 4.08 4.33 3.48
N LEU A 19 3.81 3.05 3.22
CA LEU A 19 4.30 1.97 4.09
C LEU A 19 5.84 1.88 4.11
N ALA A 20 6.48 2.01 2.95
CA ALA A 20 7.94 1.99 2.86
C ALA A 20 8.59 3.16 3.61
N SER A 21 7.96 4.34 3.61
CA SER A 21 8.48 5.51 4.32
C SER A 21 8.63 5.28 5.82
N LEU A 22 7.71 4.53 6.44
CA LEU A 22 7.81 4.16 7.86
C LEU A 22 9.07 3.36 8.18
N LEU A 23 9.46 2.44 7.28
CA LEU A 23 10.66 1.64 7.43
C LEU A 23 11.91 2.50 7.18
N ILE A 24 11.88 3.34 6.15
CA ILE A 24 13.00 4.21 5.79
C ILE A 24 13.31 5.22 6.90
N THR A 25 12.30 5.81 7.54
CA THR A 25 12.48 6.71 8.69
C THR A 25 13.19 6.03 9.87
N GLN A 26 13.11 4.70 9.97
CA GLN A 26 13.80 3.90 10.98
C GLN A 26 15.19 3.41 10.52
N GLY A 27 15.70 3.89 9.39
CA GLY A 27 16.94 3.41 8.78
C GLY A 27 16.83 2.02 8.11
N LEU A 28 15.62 1.45 8.03
CA LEU A 28 15.40 0.14 7.39
C LEU A 28 15.23 0.32 5.88
N ARG A 29 15.99 -0.44 5.10
CA ARG A 29 15.91 -0.41 3.63
C ARG A 29 15.11 -1.62 3.11
N PRO A 30 13.90 -1.41 2.54
CA PRO A 30 13.22 -2.45 1.79
C PRO A 30 14.11 -2.94 0.63
N THR A 31 14.29 -4.25 0.51
CA THR A 31 15.07 -4.86 -0.58
C THR A 31 14.13 -5.51 -1.61
N SER A 32 14.68 -5.91 -2.76
CA SER A 32 13.94 -6.69 -3.76
C SER A 32 13.61 -8.12 -3.27
N SER A 33 14.34 -8.62 -2.28
CA SER A 33 14.06 -9.92 -1.65
C SER A 33 12.78 -9.84 -0.82
N GLY A 34 11.81 -10.72 -1.12
CA GLY A 34 10.49 -10.71 -0.49
C GLY A 34 9.49 -9.70 -1.09
N GLY A 35 9.89 -8.88 -2.06
CA GLY A 35 8.99 -7.99 -2.80
C GLY A 35 8.16 -7.03 -1.94
N HIS A 36 7.01 -6.60 -2.47
CA HIS A 36 6.15 -5.63 -1.77
C HIS A 36 5.42 -6.21 -0.56
N ILE A 37 5.34 -7.54 -0.44
CA ILE A 37 4.71 -8.20 0.71
C ILE A 37 5.58 -8.08 1.96
N ALA A 38 6.91 -8.13 1.83
CA ALA A 38 7.82 -7.94 2.96
C ALA A 38 7.65 -6.56 3.64
N VAL A 39 7.40 -5.49 2.87
CA VAL A 39 7.11 -4.16 3.41
C VAL A 39 5.81 -4.17 4.23
N TYR A 40 4.77 -4.82 3.70
CA TYR A 40 3.49 -4.95 4.37
C TYR A 40 3.60 -5.74 5.67
N ASP A 41 4.28 -6.88 5.64
CA ASP A 41 4.43 -7.75 6.81
C ASP A 41 5.23 -7.05 7.92
N ALA A 42 6.30 -6.34 7.58
CA ALA A 42 7.09 -5.56 8.53
C ALA A 42 6.27 -4.43 9.17
N VAL A 43 5.52 -3.67 8.37
CA VAL A 43 4.64 -2.60 8.89
C VAL A 43 3.54 -3.18 9.78
N MET A 44 2.93 -4.31 9.40
CA MET A 44 1.91 -4.95 10.22
C MET A 44 2.47 -5.49 11.54
N ALA A 45 3.71 -5.99 11.53
CA ALA A 45 4.38 -6.43 12.75
C ALA A 45 4.68 -5.26 13.72
N GLN A 46 5.06 -4.10 13.20
CA GLN A 46 5.39 -2.92 14.02
C GLN A 46 4.16 -2.13 14.49
N PHE A 47 3.16 -1.95 13.62
CA PHE A 47 2.05 -1.01 13.84
C PHE A 47 0.67 -1.65 13.79
N GLY A 48 0.57 -2.97 13.61
CA GLY A 48 -0.70 -3.67 13.42
C GLY A 48 -1.66 -3.60 14.62
N ASN A 49 -1.12 -3.42 15.83
CA ASN A 49 -1.89 -3.24 17.05
C ASN A 49 -2.57 -1.86 17.17
N VAL A 50 -2.01 -0.81 16.54
CA VAL A 50 -2.54 0.56 16.60
C VAL A 50 -3.28 0.95 15.32
N LEU A 51 -2.71 0.63 14.16
CA LEU A 51 -3.20 1.08 12.84
C LEU A 51 -3.48 -0.06 11.87
N GLY A 52 -3.61 -1.30 12.37
CA GLY A 52 -3.80 -2.48 11.55
C GLY A 52 -5.04 -2.43 10.64
N ASP A 53 -6.13 -1.76 11.04
CA ASP A 53 -7.32 -1.62 10.19
C ASP A 53 -7.06 -0.80 8.92
N VAL A 54 -6.19 0.21 9.01
CA VAL A 54 -5.82 1.08 7.89
C VAL A 54 -4.88 0.30 6.96
N PHE A 55 -3.82 -0.30 7.51
CA PHE A 55 -2.78 -0.95 6.70
C PHE A 55 -3.23 -2.28 6.09
N ARG A 56 -4.13 -3.05 6.74
CA ARG A 56 -4.66 -4.32 6.21
C ARG A 56 -5.25 -4.21 4.80
N ARG A 57 -5.75 -3.04 4.41
CA ARG A 57 -6.31 -2.80 3.06
C ARG A 57 -5.27 -2.94 1.95
N PHE A 58 -3.99 -2.77 2.25
CA PHE A 58 -2.91 -2.91 1.27
C PHE A 58 -2.83 -4.32 0.70
N ALA A 59 -3.17 -5.35 1.48
CA ALA A 59 -3.19 -6.73 1.01
C ALA A 59 -4.21 -6.96 -0.12
N TRP A 60 -5.38 -6.33 -0.02
CA TRP A 60 -6.38 -6.35 -1.10
C TRP A 60 -5.86 -5.59 -2.33
N MET A 61 -5.30 -4.39 -2.14
CA MET A 61 -4.76 -3.61 -3.24
C MET A 61 -3.67 -4.37 -4.01
N ARG A 62 -2.77 -5.07 -3.29
CA ARG A 62 -1.70 -5.90 -3.89
C ARG A 62 -2.27 -7.00 -4.77
N ARG A 63 -3.28 -7.72 -4.30
CA ARG A 63 -3.92 -8.81 -5.06
C ARG A 63 -4.59 -8.28 -6.33
N LEU A 64 -5.41 -7.24 -6.20
CA LEU A 64 -6.14 -6.66 -7.33
C LEU A 64 -5.19 -6.00 -8.35
N ARG A 65 -4.12 -5.35 -7.89
CA ARG A 65 -3.05 -4.84 -8.79
C ARG A 65 -2.40 -5.97 -9.57
N ASN A 66 -2.08 -7.10 -8.91
CA ASN A 66 -1.49 -8.25 -9.57
C ASN A 66 -2.41 -8.81 -10.67
N THR A 67 -3.68 -9.03 -10.34
CA THR A 67 -4.69 -9.48 -11.31
C THR A 67 -4.89 -8.48 -12.45
N SER A 68 -4.85 -7.18 -12.17
CA SER A 68 -5.02 -6.15 -13.21
C SER A 68 -3.83 -6.06 -14.18
N GLU A 69 -2.62 -6.40 -13.74
CA GLU A 69 -1.43 -6.44 -14.60
C GLU A 69 -1.26 -7.74 -15.37
N TYR A 70 -1.69 -8.84 -14.76
CA TYR A 70 -1.64 -10.17 -15.34
C TYR A 70 -3.07 -10.73 -15.43
N PRO A 71 -3.93 -10.16 -16.30
CA PRO A 71 -5.31 -10.58 -16.39
C PRO A 71 -5.41 -12.01 -16.92
N ALA A 72 -6.21 -12.82 -16.22
CA ALA A 72 -6.72 -14.11 -16.69
C ALA A 72 -8.20 -13.97 -17.05
N ILE A 73 -8.71 -14.86 -17.90
CA ILE A 73 -10.07 -14.79 -18.47
C ILE A 73 -11.16 -14.71 -17.39
N ASP A 74 -10.91 -15.28 -16.22
CA ASP A 74 -11.84 -15.42 -15.11
C ASP A 74 -11.57 -14.48 -13.93
N GLN A 75 -10.59 -13.57 -14.03
CA GLN A 75 -10.22 -12.70 -12.91
C GLN A 75 -10.60 -11.23 -13.13
N PRO A 76 -11.24 -10.58 -12.13
CA PRO A 76 -11.65 -9.20 -12.24
C PRO A 76 -10.45 -8.24 -12.19
N VAL A 77 -10.36 -7.35 -13.18
CA VAL A 77 -9.43 -6.21 -13.16
C VAL A 77 -10.05 -5.03 -12.40
N ALA A 78 -9.22 -4.09 -11.96
CA ALA A 78 -9.70 -2.93 -11.21
C ALA A 78 -10.71 -2.10 -12.02
N SER A 79 -11.92 -1.92 -11.48
CA SER A 79 -12.93 -1.01 -12.05
C SER A 79 -12.82 0.40 -11.47
N ALA A 80 -13.67 1.31 -11.93
CA ALA A 80 -13.75 2.67 -11.40
C ALA A 80 -14.12 2.69 -9.90
N THR A 81 -14.96 1.75 -9.44
CA THR A 81 -15.36 1.65 -8.03
C THR A 81 -14.19 1.22 -7.15
N GLU A 82 -13.46 0.16 -7.51
CA GLU A 82 -12.26 -0.25 -6.77
C GLU A 82 -11.18 0.83 -6.83
N THR A 83 -11.07 1.57 -7.93
CA THR A 83 -10.14 2.70 -8.05
C THR A 83 -10.47 3.79 -7.03
N ALA A 84 -11.73 4.24 -6.94
CA ALA A 84 -12.14 5.24 -5.97
C ALA A 84 -11.92 4.75 -4.52
N GLN A 85 -12.16 3.46 -4.28
CA GLN A 85 -11.91 2.85 -2.97
C GLN A 85 -10.41 2.81 -2.64
N ALA A 86 -9.57 2.42 -3.59
CA ALA A 86 -8.12 2.38 -3.45
C ALA A 86 -7.52 3.77 -3.19
N GLN A 87 -8.04 4.81 -3.85
CA GLN A 87 -7.62 6.20 -3.59
C GLN A 87 -7.91 6.63 -2.15
N LYS A 88 -9.09 6.28 -1.62
CA LYS A 88 -9.44 6.55 -0.22
C LYS A 88 -8.49 5.83 0.75
N TYR A 89 -8.21 4.55 0.49
CA TYR A 89 -7.27 3.78 1.32
C TYR A 89 -5.84 4.29 1.24
N ALA A 90 -5.35 4.61 0.04
CA ALA A 90 -4.01 5.15 -0.14
C ALA A 90 -3.84 6.48 0.62
N ARG A 91 -4.86 7.35 0.60
CA ARG A 91 -4.87 8.59 1.38
C ARG A 91 -4.84 8.33 2.88
N ALA A 92 -5.68 7.43 3.37
CA ALA A 92 -5.68 7.06 4.79
C ALA A 92 -4.32 6.51 5.25
N MET A 93 -3.68 5.65 4.44
CA MET A 93 -2.35 5.13 4.75
C MET A 93 -1.28 6.22 4.72
N LEU A 94 -1.35 7.16 3.78
CA LEU A 94 -0.44 8.29 3.71
C LEU A 94 -0.58 9.22 4.93
N ASP A 95 -1.80 9.55 5.31
CA ASP A 95 -2.08 10.41 6.48
C ASP A 95 -1.64 9.72 7.78
N SER A 96 -1.91 8.43 7.93
CA SER A 96 -1.43 7.62 9.06
C SER A 96 0.10 7.54 9.08
N ALA A 97 0.74 7.30 7.94
CA ALA A 97 2.20 7.21 7.86
C ALA A 97 2.86 8.53 8.23
N ARG A 98 2.33 9.66 7.72
CA ARG A 98 2.82 10.99 8.08
C ARG A 98 2.75 11.24 9.58
N ARG A 99 1.60 10.95 10.21
CA ARG A 99 1.45 11.09 11.67
C ARG A 99 2.45 10.23 12.44
N LEU A 100 2.65 8.99 12.02
CA LEU A 100 3.63 8.10 12.65
C LEU A 100 5.06 8.63 12.49
N ILE A 101 5.43 9.14 11.32
CA ILE A 101 6.76 9.70 11.07
C ILE A 101 7.06 10.86 12.02
N ASP A 102 6.06 11.70 12.31
CA ASP A 102 6.21 12.82 13.25
C ASP A 102 6.46 12.33 14.70
N GLU A 103 6.05 11.10 15.04
CA GLU A 103 6.20 10.49 16.38
C GLU A 103 7.42 9.54 16.46
N LEU A 104 7.95 9.08 15.32
CA LEU A 104 9.07 8.15 15.28
C LEU A 104 10.40 8.88 15.51
N PRO A 105 11.37 8.26 16.20
CA PRO A 105 12.71 8.81 16.31
C PRO A 105 13.35 8.91 14.92
N VAL A 106 14.11 9.99 14.70
CA VAL A 106 14.88 10.20 13.47
C VAL A 106 16.19 9.41 13.58
N TYR A 107 16.48 8.58 12.57
CA TYR A 107 17.68 7.77 12.47
C TYR A 107 18.57 8.20 11.30
#